data_AF-A0A2M7W7J8-F1
#
_entry.id   AF-A0A2M7W7J8-F1
#
_cell.length_a   1.000
_cell.length_b   1.000
_cell.length_c   1.000
_cell.angle_alpha   90.00
_cell.angle_beta   90.00
_cell.angle_gamma   90.00
#
_symmetry.space_group_name_H-M   'P 1'
#
loop_
_entity.id
_entity.type
_entity.pdbx_description
1 polymer ?
#
loop_
_entity_poly.entity_id
_entity_poly.type
_entity_poly.pdbx_seq_one_letter_code
_entity_poly.pdbx_strand_id
1 'polypeptide(L)'
;EINRENVDSYKTRSAIVSTLLNVIFHNSLYAESELILNSLQAIVFSRVTYIGKKGEPSPIVHDVILTGVSQILVRHFSEIVRLRDQKIDKLTTIQLIKELNKAKGGTGSLAFSGEATKRHDEYRHKFPLSSTHVELLYRILEHYTFSAWPDSRDKAISVVNNLESQLKTDLKSLIIKTKDE
;
A
#
# COMPACT_ATOMS: atom_id res chain seq x y z
N GLU A 1 -31.06 -3.63 18.15
CA GLU A 1 -30.59 -2.59 17.23
C GLU A 1 -29.37 -1.90 17.83
N ILE A 2 -28.26 -2.63 17.87
CA ILE A 2 -27.07 -2.28 18.66
C ILE A 2 -26.34 -1.05 18.08
N ASN A 3 -26.49 -0.83 16.77
CA ASN A 3 -25.97 0.36 16.07
C ASN A 3 -26.64 1.69 16.49
N ARG A 4 -27.79 1.67 17.16
CA ARG A 4 -28.48 2.90 17.59
C ARG A 4 -27.97 3.47 18.92
N GLU A 5 -27.29 2.68 19.75
CA GLU A 5 -27.01 3.07 21.14
C GLU A 5 -25.68 3.81 21.35
N ASN A 6 -24.77 3.85 20.37
CA ASN A 6 -23.42 4.45 20.53
C ASN A 6 -22.88 5.14 19.26
N VAL A 7 -23.74 5.84 18.53
CA VAL A 7 -23.40 6.51 17.24
C VAL A 7 -22.19 7.46 17.37
N ASP A 8 -22.09 8.21 18.46
CA ASP A 8 -21.00 9.17 18.66
C ASP A 8 -19.65 8.49 18.88
N SER A 9 -19.62 7.36 19.59
CA SER A 9 -18.40 6.54 19.77
C SER A 9 -17.88 6.01 18.43
N TYR A 10 -18.77 5.56 17.54
CA TYR A 10 -18.38 5.11 16.20
C TYR A 10 -17.85 6.26 15.35
N LYS A 11 -18.52 7.42 15.37
CA LYS A 11 -18.05 8.62 14.66
C LYS A 11 -16.66 9.05 15.11
N THR A 12 -16.41 9.09 16.42
CA THR A 12 -15.10 9.44 16.96
C THR A 12 -14.03 8.44 16.53
N ARG A 13 -14.31 7.14 16.60
CA ARG A 13 -13.37 6.10 16.13
C ARG A 13 -13.09 6.20 14.63
N SER A 14 -14.13 6.39 13.81
CA SER A 14 -13.98 6.62 12.37
C SER A 14 -13.14 7.86 12.09
N ALA A 15 -13.34 8.95 12.82
CA ALA A 15 -12.52 10.15 12.69
C ALA A 15 -11.05 9.89 13.04
N ILE A 16 -10.79 9.22 14.17
CA ILE A 16 -9.42 8.85 14.59
C ILE A 16 -8.73 8.00 13.52
N VAL A 17 -9.40 6.94 13.05
CA VAL A 17 -8.84 6.05 12.01
C VAL A 17 -8.61 6.81 10.71
N SER A 18 -9.57 7.65 10.29
CA SER A 18 -9.46 8.46 9.07
C SER A 18 -8.25 9.40 9.15
N THR A 19 -8.10 10.12 10.27
CA THR A 19 -6.96 11.02 10.49
C THR A 19 -5.65 10.27 10.53
N LEU A 20 -5.60 9.11 11.21
CA LEU A 20 -4.41 8.26 11.31
C LEU A 20 -3.96 7.76 9.94
N LEU A 21 -4.84 7.10 9.18
CA LEU A 21 -4.49 6.45 7.90
C LEU A 21 -4.35 7.42 6.72
N ASN A 22 -4.74 8.68 6.89
CA ASN A 22 -4.67 9.70 5.83
C ASN A 22 -3.66 10.79 6.21
N VAL A 23 -4.10 11.83 6.92
CA VAL A 23 -3.29 13.03 7.15
C VAL A 23 -2.01 12.70 7.94
N ILE A 24 -2.12 11.94 9.03
CA ILE A 24 -0.96 11.59 9.85
C ILE A 24 -0.07 10.61 9.09
N PHE A 25 -0.64 9.51 8.57
CA PHE A 25 0.13 8.51 7.83
C PHE A 25 0.80 9.08 6.58
N HIS A 26 0.31 10.14 5.95
CA HIS A 26 1.00 10.73 4.80
C HIS A 26 2.16 11.64 5.22
N ASN A 27 2.04 12.35 6.33
CA ASN A 27 3.06 13.29 6.82
C ASN A 27 4.07 12.68 7.81
N SER A 28 3.83 11.46 8.28
CA SER A 28 4.69 10.76 9.23
C SER A 28 6.06 10.39 8.67
N LEU A 29 7.04 10.22 9.54
CA LEU A 29 8.32 9.58 9.21
C LEU A 29 8.13 8.07 8.98
N TYR A 30 9.17 7.41 8.48
CA TYR A 30 9.12 5.96 8.24
C TYR A 30 8.78 5.18 9.52
N ALA A 31 9.51 5.40 10.61
CA ALA A 31 9.29 4.70 11.89
C ALA A 31 7.88 4.92 12.46
N GLU A 32 7.35 6.14 12.35
CA GLU A 32 5.98 6.47 12.78
C GLU A 32 4.93 5.75 11.91
N SER A 33 5.21 5.61 10.62
CA SER A 33 4.34 4.87 9.68
C SER A 33 4.29 3.39 10.04
N GLU A 34 5.42 2.80 10.44
CA GLU A 34 5.45 1.41 10.92
C GLU A 34 4.60 1.22 12.18
N LEU A 35 4.67 2.16 13.14
CA LEU A 35 3.84 2.12 14.35
C LEU A 35 2.35 2.18 14.03
N ILE A 36 1.95 3.04 13.08
CA ILE A 36 0.55 3.14 12.62
C ILE A 36 0.09 1.82 12.00
N LEU A 37 0.89 1.24 11.10
CA LEU A 37 0.53 0.01 10.39
C LEU A 37 0.49 -1.20 11.33
N ASN A 38 1.46 -1.35 12.23
CA ASN A 38 1.47 -2.42 13.23
C ASN A 38 0.26 -2.35 14.17
N SER A 39 -0.16 -1.13 14.55
CA SER A 39 -1.35 -0.93 15.37
C SER A 39 -2.65 -1.25 14.62
N LEU A 40 -2.66 -1.09 13.30
CA LEU A 40 -3.84 -1.38 12.46
C LEU A 40 -4.24 -2.86 12.51
N GLN A 41 -3.26 -3.77 12.60
CA GLN A 41 -3.51 -5.20 12.74
C GLN A 41 -4.36 -5.50 13.98
N ALA A 42 -4.06 -4.85 15.11
CA ALA A 42 -4.80 -5.01 16.35
C ALA A 42 -6.22 -4.45 16.24
N ILE A 43 -6.44 -3.38 15.48
CA ILE A 43 -7.78 -2.80 15.26
C ILE A 43 -8.66 -3.77 14.46
N VAL A 44 -8.13 -4.32 13.37
CA VAL A 44 -8.89 -5.15 12.43
C VAL A 44 -9.08 -6.58 12.92
N PHE A 45 -8.06 -7.20 13.50
CA PHE A 45 -8.06 -8.64 13.79
C PHE A 45 -8.18 -9.01 15.29
N SER A 46 -8.22 -8.04 16.20
CA SER A 46 -8.39 -8.35 17.63
C SER A 46 -9.80 -8.87 17.95
N ARG A 47 -9.89 -9.90 18.79
CA ARG A 47 -11.17 -10.39 19.32
C ARG A 47 -11.90 -9.34 20.16
N VAL A 48 -11.18 -8.39 20.76
CA VAL A 48 -11.74 -7.34 21.63
C VAL A 48 -12.60 -6.36 20.82
N THR A 49 -12.20 -6.05 19.59
CA THR A 49 -12.97 -5.22 18.65
C THR A 49 -14.10 -6.00 17.97
N TYR A 50 -14.09 -7.33 18.03
CA TYR A 50 -15.14 -8.14 17.38
C TYR A 50 -16.31 -8.52 18.32
N ILE A 51 -16.07 -8.65 19.63
CA ILE A 51 -17.03 -9.32 20.56
C ILE A 51 -17.47 -8.43 21.74
N GLY A 52 -16.80 -7.31 22.02
CA GLY A 52 -17.08 -6.53 23.24
C GLY A 52 -18.16 -5.45 23.09
N LYS A 53 -19.02 -5.26 24.10
CA LYS A 53 -20.08 -4.20 24.20
C LYS A 53 -19.65 -2.74 23.95
N LYS A 54 -18.34 -2.47 23.87
CA LYS A 54 -17.75 -1.14 23.55
C LYS A 54 -16.89 -1.16 22.28
N GLY A 55 -16.57 -2.35 21.79
CA GLY A 55 -15.67 -2.60 20.67
C GLY A 55 -16.37 -2.98 19.38
N GLU A 56 -17.67 -3.27 19.44
CA GLU A 56 -18.44 -3.98 18.40
C GLU A 56 -18.13 -3.53 16.97
N PRO A 57 -18.11 -4.51 16.04
CA PRO A 57 -17.82 -4.26 14.63
C PRO A 57 -18.82 -3.26 14.04
N SER A 58 -18.31 -2.11 13.58
CA SER A 58 -19.14 -1.03 13.03
C SER A 58 -18.85 -0.84 11.54
N PRO A 59 -19.85 -0.97 10.66
CA PRO A 59 -19.68 -0.79 9.21
C PRO A 59 -18.98 0.52 8.86
N ILE A 60 -19.29 1.60 9.59
CA ILE A 60 -18.75 2.94 9.38
C ILE A 60 -17.25 2.99 9.68
N VAL A 61 -16.80 2.32 10.74
CA VAL A 61 -15.37 2.26 11.10
C VAL A 61 -14.63 1.38 10.10
N HIS A 62 -15.20 0.23 9.74
CA HIS A 62 -14.61 -0.69 8.79
C HIS A 62 -14.48 -0.10 7.37
N ASP A 63 -15.44 0.69 6.91
CA ASP A 63 -15.36 1.36 5.61
C ASP A 63 -14.24 2.43 5.56
N VAL A 64 -14.02 3.15 6.67
CA VAL A 64 -12.91 4.10 6.78
C VAL A 64 -11.56 3.38 6.78
N ILE A 65 -11.43 2.26 7.51
CA ILE A 65 -10.23 1.42 7.46
C ILE A 65 -9.96 0.97 6.03
N LEU A 66 -10.96 0.38 5.36
CA LEU A 66 -10.86 -0.10 4.00
C LEU A 66 -10.42 1.01 3.04
N THR A 67 -11.00 2.20 3.17
CA THR A 67 -10.63 3.37 2.36
C THR A 67 -9.17 3.77 2.56
N GLY A 68 -8.72 3.91 3.81
CA GLY A 68 -7.35 4.28 4.12
C GLY A 68 -6.34 3.23 3.63
N VAL A 69 -6.60 1.95 3.89
CA VAL A 69 -5.76 0.84 3.42
C VAL A 69 -5.65 0.83 1.89
N SER A 70 -6.78 0.99 1.20
CA SER A 70 -6.83 1.03 -0.26
C SER A 70 -5.99 2.17 -0.82
N GLN A 71 -6.10 3.38 -0.25
CA GLN A 71 -5.31 4.54 -0.68
C GLN A 71 -3.81 4.34 -0.48
N ILE A 72 -3.42 3.74 0.65
CA ILE A 72 -2.00 3.44 0.94
C ILE A 72 -1.46 2.42 -0.07
N LEU A 73 -2.21 1.34 -0.35
CA LEU A 73 -1.83 0.35 -1.35
C LEU A 73 -1.72 0.94 -2.76
N VAL A 74 -2.69 1.75 -3.19
CA VAL A 74 -2.65 2.42 -4.50
C VAL A 74 -1.39 3.29 -4.64
N ARG A 75 -1.04 4.07 -3.61
CA ARG A 75 0.19 4.88 -3.63
C ARG A 75 1.45 4.02 -3.69
N HIS A 76 1.50 2.92 -2.93
CA HIS A 76 2.61 1.98 -2.96
C HIS A 76 2.83 1.42 -4.36
N PHE A 77 1.78 0.89 -4.99
CA PHE A 77 1.87 0.31 -6.32
C PHE A 77 2.16 1.34 -7.40
N SER A 78 1.61 2.55 -7.28
CA SER A 78 1.94 3.67 -8.18
C SER A 78 3.44 4.00 -8.14
N GLU A 79 4.04 3.99 -6.95
CA GLU A 79 5.47 4.24 -6.78
C GLU A 79 6.33 3.08 -7.35
N ILE A 80 5.89 1.83 -7.20
CA ILE A 80 6.55 0.67 -7.85
C ILE A 80 6.53 0.84 -9.37
N VAL A 81 5.37 1.17 -9.94
CA VAL A 81 5.23 1.40 -11.39
C VAL A 81 6.15 2.54 -11.84
N ARG A 82 6.17 3.66 -11.11
CA ARG A 82 7.06 4.80 -11.39
C ARG A 82 8.54 4.39 -11.39
N LEU A 83 8.98 3.61 -10.39
CA LEU A 83 10.37 3.13 -10.30
C LEU A 83 10.71 2.15 -11.43
N ARG A 84 9.77 1.26 -11.81
CA ARG A 84 9.92 0.34 -12.93
C ARG A 84 10.10 1.11 -14.24
N ASP A 85 9.23 2.08 -14.51
CA ASP A 85 9.24 2.85 -15.75
C ASP A 85 10.53 3.66 -15.85
N GLN A 86 10.99 4.29 -14.76
CA GLN A 86 12.30 4.94 -14.70
C GLN A 86 13.48 4.00 -15.00
N LYS A 87 13.41 2.74 -14.56
CA LYS A 87 14.45 1.74 -14.85
C LYS A 87 14.42 1.36 -16.33
N ILE A 88 13.24 1.17 -16.91
CA ILE A 88 13.05 0.85 -18.34
C ILE A 88 13.56 2.00 -19.21
N ASP A 89 13.24 3.25 -18.88
CA ASP A 89 13.70 4.43 -19.63
C ASP A 89 15.23 4.55 -19.63
N LYS A 90 15.86 4.31 -18.47
CA LYS A 90 17.33 4.28 -18.37
C LYS A 90 17.94 3.19 -19.25
N LEU A 91 17.39 1.98 -19.21
CA LEU A 91 17.86 0.86 -20.03
C LEU A 91 17.70 1.13 -21.52
N THR A 92 16.55 1.68 -21.92
CA THR A 92 16.25 2.05 -23.32
C THR A 92 17.19 3.12 -23.81
N THR A 93 17.42 4.16 -23.00
CA THR A 93 18.39 5.23 -23.30
C THR A 93 19.79 4.66 -23.51
N ILE A 94 20.23 3.75 -22.63
CA ILE A 94 21.53 3.07 -22.75
C ILE A 94 21.61 2.28 -24.06
N GLN A 95 20.56 1.56 -24.43
CA GLN A 95 20.54 0.77 -25.66
C GLN A 95 20.61 1.65 -26.91
N LEU A 96 19.84 2.74 -26.97
CA LEU A 96 19.89 3.70 -28.07
C LEU A 96 21.28 4.33 -28.23
N ILE A 97 21.93 4.71 -27.13
CA ILE A 97 23.31 5.24 -27.15
C ILE A 97 24.29 4.19 -27.68
N LYS A 98 24.17 2.93 -27.27
CA LYS A 98 25.01 1.83 -27.78
C LYS A 98 24.83 1.63 -29.28
N GLU A 99 23.60 1.66 -29.77
CA GLU A 99 23.30 1.52 -31.20
C GLU A 99 23.84 2.70 -32.02
N LEU A 100 23.69 3.94 -31.53
CA LEU A 100 24.27 5.14 -32.15
C LEU A 100 25.80 5.10 -32.20
N ASN A 101 26.46 4.66 -31.12
CA ASN A 101 27.91 4.54 -31.09
C ASN A 101 28.42 3.43 -32.02
N LYS A 102 27.70 2.31 -32.10
CA LYS A 102 27.97 1.23 -33.06
C LYS A 102 27.81 1.70 -34.50
N ALA A 103 26.78 2.49 -34.80
CA ALA A 103 26.55 3.09 -36.11
C ALA A 103 27.64 4.12 -36.50
N LYS A 104 28.25 4.79 -35.52
CA LYS A 104 29.38 5.73 -35.70
C LYS A 104 30.76 5.05 -35.75
N GLY A 105 30.84 3.72 -35.65
CA GLY A 105 32.10 2.97 -35.69
C GLY A 105 32.93 3.02 -34.40
N GLY A 106 32.37 3.50 -33.29
CA GLY A 106 33.06 3.60 -32.00
C GLY A 106 32.87 2.37 -31.12
N THR A 107 33.95 1.69 -30.74
CA THR A 107 33.99 0.54 -29.80
C THR A 107 33.99 0.95 -28.31
N GLY A 108 33.41 2.11 -27.98
CA GLY A 108 33.44 2.66 -26.63
C GLY A 108 32.41 2.00 -25.70
N SER A 109 32.89 1.30 -24.67
CA SER A 109 32.08 0.87 -23.53
C SER A 109 31.81 2.06 -22.60
N LEU A 110 30.55 2.46 -22.45
CA LEU A 110 30.15 3.44 -21.43
C LEU A 110 29.78 2.69 -20.14
N ALA A 111 30.71 2.71 -19.18
CA ALA A 111 30.43 2.35 -17.80
C ALA A 111 29.72 3.53 -17.12
N PHE A 112 28.39 3.55 -17.18
CA PHE A 112 27.60 4.46 -16.36
C PHE A 112 27.22 3.71 -15.07
N SER A 113 27.96 3.95 -13.99
CA SER A 113 27.56 3.51 -12.65
C SER A 113 26.37 4.35 -12.22
N GLY A 114 25.18 3.95 -12.66
CA GLY A 114 23.92 4.41 -12.12
C GLY A 114 23.69 3.83 -10.73
N GLU A 115 24.66 3.98 -9.82
CA GLU A 115 24.40 3.84 -8.40
C GLU A 115 23.50 5.01 -8.00
N ALA A 116 22.20 4.77 -8.11
CA ALA A 116 21.26 5.44 -7.23
C ALA A 116 21.58 4.93 -5.82
N THR A 117 22.65 5.44 -5.21
CA THR A 117 22.80 5.37 -3.76
C THR A 117 21.60 6.12 -3.20
N LYS A 118 20.53 5.38 -2.90
CA LYS A 118 19.48 5.78 -1.98
C LYS A 118 20.14 5.91 -0.61
N ARG A 119 20.95 6.95 -0.42
CA ARG A 119 21.34 7.38 0.91
C ARG A 119 20.05 7.69 1.64
N HIS A 120 19.89 7.08 2.82
CA HIS A 120 18.82 7.32 3.77
C HIS A 120 18.56 8.82 3.90
N ASP A 121 17.60 9.33 3.15
CA ASP A 121 17.00 10.62 3.39
C ASP A 121 15.82 10.31 4.30
N GLU A 122 15.99 10.56 5.60
CA GLU A 122 14.98 10.29 6.63
C GLU A 122 13.63 10.97 6.32
N TYR A 123 13.67 12.00 5.47
CA TYR A 123 12.53 12.79 5.03
C TYR A 123 11.99 12.38 3.65
N ARG A 124 12.64 11.45 2.95
CA ARG A 124 12.30 11.13 1.55
C ARG A 124 12.13 9.63 1.34
N HIS A 125 10.85 9.32 1.11
CA HIS A 125 10.30 8.12 0.48
C HIS A 125 9.91 6.98 1.43
N LYS A 126 8.80 7.21 2.13
CA LYS A 126 7.94 6.19 2.78
C LYS A 126 7.50 5.08 1.83
N PHE A 127 7.43 5.38 0.54
CA PHE A 127 7.13 4.43 -0.51
C PHE A 127 8.39 4.12 -1.33
N PRO A 128 8.57 2.89 -1.81
CA PRO A 128 7.72 1.72 -1.55
C PRO A 128 7.79 1.29 -0.08
N LEU A 129 6.67 0.80 0.46
CA LEU A 129 6.59 0.21 1.79
C LEU A 129 7.36 -1.12 1.81
N SER A 130 7.76 -1.56 3.00
CA SER A 130 8.34 -2.89 3.18
C SER A 130 7.34 -4.00 2.88
N SER A 131 7.83 -5.14 2.39
CA SER A 131 7.00 -6.30 2.01
C SER A 131 6.06 -6.76 3.12
N THR A 132 6.53 -6.74 4.37
CA THR A 132 5.73 -7.11 5.56
C THR A 132 4.50 -6.22 5.73
N HIS A 133 4.65 -4.91 5.53
CA HIS A 133 3.54 -3.97 5.65
C HIS A 133 2.58 -4.05 4.47
N VAL A 134 3.09 -4.32 3.26
CA VAL A 134 2.26 -4.55 2.09
C VAL A 134 1.44 -5.83 2.26
N GLU A 135 2.03 -6.90 2.78
CA GLU A 135 1.33 -8.15 3.11
C GLU A 135 0.25 -7.90 4.16
N LEU A 136 0.52 -7.12 5.21
CA LEU A 136 -0.48 -6.76 6.21
C LEU A 136 -1.66 -6.01 5.59
N LEU A 137 -1.38 -4.96 4.81
CA LEU A 137 -2.40 -4.14 4.16
C LEU A 137 -3.23 -4.96 3.17
N TYR A 138 -2.60 -5.85 2.41
CA TYR A 138 -3.29 -6.77 1.53
C TYR A 138 -4.16 -7.77 2.30
N ARG A 139 -3.66 -8.36 3.39
CA ARG A 139 -4.47 -9.26 4.23
C ARG A 139 -5.70 -8.57 4.81
N ILE A 140 -5.58 -7.30 5.19
CA ILE A 140 -6.73 -6.50 5.63
C ILE A 140 -7.71 -6.32 4.48
N LEU A 141 -7.22 -5.95 3.28
CA LEU A 141 -8.07 -5.82 2.08
C LEU A 141 -8.77 -7.14 1.71
N GLU A 142 -8.04 -8.26 1.71
CA GLU A 142 -8.55 -9.62 1.45
C GLU A 142 -9.57 -10.02 2.51
N HIS A 143 -9.35 -9.70 3.80
CA HIS A 143 -10.33 -9.96 4.84
C HIS A 143 -11.69 -9.29 4.54
N TYR A 144 -11.67 -8.07 4.00
CA TYR A 144 -12.90 -7.35 3.66
C TYR A 144 -13.64 -7.91 2.43
N THR A 145 -13.00 -8.69 1.56
CA THR A 145 -13.72 -9.37 0.44
C THR A 145 -14.64 -10.49 0.95
N PHE A 146 -14.45 -10.94 2.20
CA PHE A 146 -15.33 -11.88 2.89
C PHE A 146 -16.17 -11.21 3.98
N SER A 147 -16.23 -9.88 3.98
CA SER A 147 -17.01 -9.10 4.94
C SER A 147 -18.49 -9.50 4.94
N ALA A 148 -19.08 -9.56 6.13
CA ALA A 148 -20.52 -9.76 6.31
C ALA A 148 -21.36 -8.54 5.85
N TRP A 149 -20.73 -7.39 5.63
CA TRP A 149 -21.37 -6.19 5.09
C TRP A 149 -21.16 -6.10 3.57
N PRO A 150 -22.24 -6.14 2.76
CA PRO A 150 -22.16 -6.12 1.30
C PRO A 150 -21.39 -4.92 0.73
N ASP A 151 -21.68 -3.70 1.20
CA ASP A 151 -21.06 -2.48 0.66
C ASP A 151 -19.53 -2.48 0.83
N SER A 152 -19.05 -2.87 2.01
CA SER A 152 -17.61 -2.98 2.28
C SER A 152 -16.96 -4.09 1.46
N ARG A 153 -17.67 -5.19 1.24
CA ARG A 153 -17.20 -6.30 0.40
C ARG A 153 -17.06 -5.89 -1.06
N ASP A 154 -18.10 -5.28 -1.63
CA ASP A 154 -18.13 -4.90 -3.03
C ASP A 154 -17.06 -3.84 -3.33
N LYS A 155 -16.85 -2.92 -2.38
CA LYS A 155 -15.75 -1.95 -2.43
C LYS A 155 -14.38 -2.62 -2.38
N ALA A 156 -14.17 -3.59 -1.48
CA ALA A 156 -12.90 -4.32 -1.41
C ALA A 156 -12.61 -5.09 -2.70
N ILE A 157 -13.60 -5.78 -3.25
CA ILE A 157 -13.48 -6.49 -4.54
C ILE A 157 -13.15 -5.51 -5.68
N SER A 158 -13.84 -4.37 -5.73
CA SER A 158 -13.58 -3.32 -6.74
C SER A 158 -12.14 -2.80 -6.67
N VAL A 159 -11.62 -2.57 -5.46
CA VAL A 159 -10.24 -2.11 -5.25
C VAL A 159 -9.22 -3.18 -5.69
N VAL A 160 -9.43 -4.44 -5.32
CA VAL A 160 -8.58 -5.56 -5.75
C VAL A 160 -8.50 -5.64 -7.27
N ASN A 161 -9.66 -5.66 -7.94
CA ASN A 161 -9.73 -5.74 -9.40
C ASN A 161 -9.04 -4.55 -10.09
N ASN A 162 -9.17 -3.35 -9.53
CA ASN A 162 -8.51 -2.15 -10.07
C ASN A 162 -6.98 -2.26 -9.94
N LEU A 163 -6.49 -2.62 -8.76
CA LEU A 163 -5.05 -2.79 -8.51
C LEU A 163 -4.43 -3.87 -9.39
N GLU A 164 -5.08 -5.02 -9.54
CA GLU A 164 -4.61 -6.10 -10.42
C GLU A 164 -4.59 -5.69 -11.89
N SER A 165 -5.60 -4.95 -12.34
CA SER A 165 -5.65 -4.39 -13.69
C SER A 165 -4.49 -3.43 -13.96
N GLN A 166 -4.19 -2.53 -13.02
CA GLN A 166 -3.07 -1.58 -13.12
C GLN A 166 -1.70 -2.29 -13.13
N LEU A 167 -1.54 -3.31 -12.29
CA LEU A 167 -0.31 -4.08 -12.16
C LEU A 167 -0.16 -5.15 -13.25
N LYS A 168 -1.23 -5.43 -14.01
CA LYS A 168 -1.34 -6.53 -14.98
C LYS A 168 -0.91 -7.88 -14.40
N THR A 169 -1.11 -8.06 -13.09
CA THR A 169 -0.60 -9.18 -12.31
C THR A 169 -1.53 -9.40 -11.11
N ASP A 170 -1.74 -10.66 -10.74
CA ASP A 170 -2.46 -11.04 -9.52
C ASP A 170 -1.70 -10.53 -8.27
N LEU A 171 -2.40 -9.80 -7.40
CA LEU A 171 -1.83 -9.24 -6.17
C LEU A 171 -1.27 -10.33 -5.25
N LYS A 172 -1.93 -11.48 -5.19
CA LYS A 172 -1.51 -12.62 -4.36
C LYS A 172 -0.14 -13.13 -4.80
N SER A 173 0.10 -13.16 -6.11
CA SER A 173 1.36 -13.60 -6.69
C SER A 173 2.53 -12.64 -6.39
N LEU A 174 2.26 -11.34 -6.25
CA LEU A 174 3.27 -10.32 -5.93
C LEU A 174 3.74 -10.41 -4.47
N ILE A 175 2.83 -10.80 -3.57
CA ILE A 175 3.13 -10.90 -2.14
C ILE A 175 3.86 -12.21 -1.82
N ILE A 176 3.54 -13.31 -2.51
CA ILE A 176 4.27 -14.58 -2.33
C ILE A 176 5.75 -14.43 -2.76
N LYS A 177 6.02 -13.71 -3.86
CA LYS A 177 7.39 -13.48 -4.35
C LYS A 177 8.27 -12.67 -3.39
N THR A 178 7.69 -11.89 -2.49
CA THR A 178 8.45 -11.08 -1.51
C THR A 178 8.77 -11.82 -0.21
N LYS A 179 8.35 -13.09 -0.06
CA LYS A 179 8.76 -13.97 1.05
C LYS A 179 10.04 -14.75 0.80
N ASP A 180 10.43 -14.90 -0.47
CA ASP A 180 11.55 -15.74 -0.90
C ASP A 180 12.82 -14.92 -1.21
N GLU A 181 12.82 -13.60 -0.95
CA GLU A 181 13.99 -12.70 -0.97
C GLU A 181 14.32 -12.19 0.45
#